data_AF-A0A3D0XIL4-F1
#
_entry.id   AF-A0A3D0XIL4-F1
#
_cell.length_a   1.000
_cell.length_b   1.000
_cell.length_c   1.000
_cell.angle_alpha   90.00
_cell.angle_beta   90.00
_cell.angle_gamma   90.00
#
_symmetry.space_group_name_H-M   'P 1'
#
loop_
_entity.id
_entity.type
_entity.pdbx_description
1 polymer ?
#
loop_
_entity_poly.entity_id
_entity_poly.type
_entity_poly.pdbx_seq_one_letter_code
_entity_poly.pdbx_strand_id
1 'polypeptide(L)'
;MKNSLKTQLASMVMGSLGIAQGIYLHADPMLDTWLTQTSGLYARIYLDIEDMHEGHSVTTWSGGQGTQSLPVYAGVNEVAYSANWVYIKTTGLGFHIMGPWYLDEAKTQLFPNFPANTATLYRFPRNPVLPDTKTATAPGPIGFFVDGIAMFDSSDTFSYDTSSGQDQTPVNNSTGDGVWNRDAFINERVTFDNANAHQAGALHHYHASPPALRHALGDSVTYIAETNVYSETFNGNHSPIIGWVKDGLPVYGPYGYHEPTPGSTDQTIRRMISGYQLRDGSHGSTDLRRAGRKSLPVWVQKLDGRNTMLNATQYGPDVDARIGGETYSLGRYFEDYAYKGDLGLAQGVDFDLNAYNVRFTRTPEFPEGTWAYFTCILEDGTPTFPYNIATRFFAQPTGSAQTDYEPTVTVHFTGGSSTQERPSSISHAAETLMITWKVIEGATYRMETSTDLESWDPLNDVMHKATSTEWIMAVTAPKGLRSQFFRILRTDLDPHDESPFGSGNTDGGPGGNPPTGPGGGRPPRRP
;
A
#
# COMPACT_ATOMS: atom_id res chain seq x y z
N MET A 1 31.82 -30.59 46.48
CA MET A 1 30.59 -29.99 47.04
C MET A 1 30.81 -28.49 47.21
N LYS A 2 30.04 -27.69 46.45
CA LYS A 2 29.65 -26.28 46.65
C LYS A 2 30.70 -25.14 46.52
N ASN A 3 30.65 -24.53 45.34
CA ASN A 3 30.34 -23.11 45.01
C ASN A 3 31.29 -21.92 45.34
N SER A 4 31.71 -21.33 44.21
CA SER A 4 31.60 -19.92 43.75
C SER A 4 32.65 -18.88 44.13
N LEU A 5 33.46 -18.55 43.11
CA LEU A 5 33.96 -17.19 42.84
C LEU A 5 32.81 -16.30 42.31
N LYS A 6 32.82 -15.01 42.68
CA LYS A 6 32.70 -13.88 41.74
C LYS A 6 32.94 -12.52 42.43
N THR A 7 33.60 -11.65 41.66
CA THR A 7 33.60 -10.16 41.67
C THR A 7 34.70 -9.41 42.43
N GLN A 8 35.71 -9.00 41.65
CA GLN A 8 36.57 -7.81 41.77
C GLN A 8 36.56 -7.18 40.36
N LEU A 9 36.63 -5.87 40.09
CA LEU A 9 36.83 -4.65 40.85
C LEU A 9 36.45 -3.52 39.87
N ALA A 10 35.72 -2.52 40.35
CA ALA A 10 35.46 -1.27 39.64
C ALA A 10 36.55 -0.23 39.97
N SER A 11 36.98 0.54 38.96
CA SER A 11 37.61 1.87 39.07
C SER A 11 37.59 2.50 37.67
N MET A 12 36.72 3.46 37.38
CA MET A 12 36.79 4.90 37.67
C MET A 12 37.70 5.67 36.71
N VAL A 13 37.11 6.33 35.72
CA VAL A 13 37.54 7.65 35.23
C VAL A 13 36.29 8.50 35.00
N MET A 14 36.14 9.52 35.83
CA MET A 14 35.15 10.58 35.71
C MET A 14 35.90 11.83 35.27
N GLY A 15 35.47 12.50 34.20
CA GLY A 15 36.09 13.76 33.80
C GLY A 15 35.67 14.26 32.42
N SER A 16 34.53 14.94 32.35
CA SER A 16 34.31 16.23 31.67
C SER A 16 32.82 16.42 31.40
N LEU A 17 32.23 17.39 32.08
CA LEU A 17 30.84 17.82 31.93
C LEU A 17 30.73 18.61 30.61
N GLY A 18 30.59 17.91 29.50
CA GLY A 18 30.13 18.47 28.23
C GLY A 18 28.63 18.29 28.13
N ILE A 19 27.90 19.37 27.92
CA ILE A 19 26.49 19.32 27.54
C ILE A 19 26.44 18.64 26.16
N ALA A 20 26.33 17.32 26.15
CA ALA A 20 25.92 16.60 24.96
C ALA A 20 24.45 16.96 24.75
N GLN A 21 24.19 17.98 23.93
CA GLN A 21 22.93 18.03 23.22
C GLN A 21 22.89 16.73 22.42
N GLY A 22 22.14 15.75 22.93
CA GLY A 22 21.81 14.57 22.17
C GLY A 22 21.13 15.07 20.91
N ILE A 23 21.82 14.96 19.78
CA ILE A 23 21.16 14.97 18.48
C ILE A 23 20.32 13.70 18.51
N TYR A 24 19.07 13.82 18.97
CA TYR A 24 18.07 12.82 18.64
C TYR A 24 17.95 12.91 17.13
N LEU A 25 18.61 11.99 16.42
CA LEU A 25 18.27 11.71 15.03
C LEU A 25 16.82 11.26 15.06
N HIS A 26 15.90 12.19 14.80
CA HIS A 26 14.53 11.82 14.49
C HIS A 26 14.58 10.97 13.23
N ALA A 27 13.96 9.79 13.28
CA ALA A 27 13.63 9.03 12.09
C ALA A 27 12.94 9.96 11.09
N ASP A 28 13.27 9.82 9.82
CA ASP A 28 12.58 10.52 8.73
C ASP A 28 11.47 9.60 8.26
N PRO A 29 10.20 9.82 8.67
CA PRO A 29 9.15 8.83 8.47
C PRO A 29 8.94 8.51 6.99
N MET A 30 9.18 9.46 6.09
CA MET A 30 9.03 9.24 4.65
C MET A 30 10.17 8.42 4.05
N LEU A 31 11.35 8.37 4.66
CA LEU A 31 12.45 7.50 4.24
C LEU A 31 12.38 6.12 4.88
N ASP A 32 11.96 6.06 6.14
CA ASP A 32 12.13 4.88 6.98
C ASP A 32 10.93 3.91 6.97
N THR A 33 9.80 4.29 6.36
CA THR A 33 8.54 3.50 6.39
C THR A 33 8.38 2.48 5.26
N TRP A 34 9.23 2.52 4.23
CA TRP A 34 9.12 1.60 3.09
C TRP A 34 9.37 0.14 3.51
N LEU A 35 8.57 -0.79 3.01
CA LEU A 35 8.69 -2.22 3.29
C LEU A 35 9.92 -2.79 2.56
N THR A 36 11.03 -2.87 3.27
CA THR A 36 12.36 -3.21 2.71
C THR A 36 12.95 -4.50 3.29
N GLN A 37 12.37 -5.02 4.37
CA GLN A 37 12.90 -6.18 5.10
C GLN A 37 12.85 -7.49 4.28
N THR A 38 11.96 -7.55 3.29
CA THR A 38 11.73 -8.69 2.39
C THR A 38 12.38 -8.49 1.00
N SER A 39 13.18 -7.43 0.85
CA SER A 39 13.87 -7.15 -0.41
C SER A 39 14.76 -8.31 -0.85
N GLY A 40 14.81 -8.53 -2.17
CA GLY A 40 15.50 -9.67 -2.78
C GLY A 40 14.62 -10.91 -2.97
N LEU A 41 13.31 -10.79 -2.73
CA LEU A 41 12.31 -11.81 -3.07
C LEU A 41 11.64 -11.51 -4.42
N TYR A 42 11.41 -12.54 -5.24
CA TYR A 42 10.62 -12.38 -6.47
C TYR A 42 9.14 -12.17 -6.18
N ALA A 43 8.47 -11.38 -7.03
CA ALA A 43 7.02 -11.28 -7.07
C ALA A 43 6.40 -12.63 -7.51
N ARG A 44 5.23 -12.96 -6.95
CA ARG A 44 4.53 -14.22 -7.23
C ARG A 44 3.03 -14.01 -7.36
N ILE A 45 2.39 -14.84 -8.16
CA ILE A 45 0.92 -14.93 -8.25
C ILE A 45 0.42 -16.35 -8.07
N TYR A 46 -0.81 -16.48 -7.59
CA TYR A 46 -1.66 -17.64 -7.85
C TYR A 46 -2.41 -17.41 -9.17
N LEU A 47 -2.36 -18.36 -10.11
CA LEU A 47 -3.07 -18.20 -11.39
C LEU A 47 -4.58 -18.42 -11.23
N ASP A 48 -4.96 -19.33 -10.33
CA ASP A 48 -6.35 -19.64 -10.01
C ASP A 48 -6.51 -20.12 -8.55
N ILE A 49 -7.73 -20.52 -8.21
CA ILE A 49 -8.14 -20.94 -6.87
C ILE A 49 -7.59 -22.33 -6.50
N GLU A 50 -7.30 -23.18 -7.47
CA GLU A 50 -6.70 -24.50 -7.22
C GLU A 50 -5.24 -24.31 -6.82
N ASP A 51 -4.50 -23.52 -7.61
CA ASP A 51 -3.15 -23.06 -7.29
C ASP A 51 -3.06 -22.43 -5.90
N MET A 52 -4.04 -21.57 -5.55
CA MET A 52 -4.12 -20.94 -4.24
C MET A 52 -4.30 -21.96 -3.10
N HIS A 53 -5.22 -22.91 -3.24
CA HIS A 53 -5.48 -23.93 -2.22
C HIS A 53 -4.33 -24.94 -2.06
N GLU A 54 -3.60 -25.22 -3.15
CA GLU A 54 -2.43 -26.10 -3.13
C GLU A 54 -1.15 -25.37 -2.70
N GLY A 55 -1.16 -24.04 -2.64
CA GLY A 55 0.01 -23.22 -2.36
C GLY A 55 1.00 -23.15 -3.54
N HIS A 56 0.54 -23.46 -4.74
CA HIS A 56 1.33 -23.42 -5.97
C HIS A 56 1.32 -22.01 -6.56
N SER A 57 2.42 -21.28 -6.41
CA SER A 57 2.59 -19.95 -6.99
C SER A 57 3.69 -19.92 -8.05
N VAL A 58 3.61 -18.95 -8.96
CA VAL A 58 4.56 -18.78 -10.07
C VAL A 58 5.22 -17.40 -10.02
N THR A 59 6.48 -17.33 -10.47
CA THR A 59 7.26 -16.08 -10.59
C THR A 59 7.28 -15.51 -12.01
N THR A 60 6.66 -16.20 -12.97
CA THR A 60 6.51 -15.77 -14.36
C THR A 60 5.10 -16.12 -14.83
N TRP A 61 4.49 -15.25 -15.63
CA TRP A 61 3.11 -15.43 -16.09
C TRP A 61 2.82 -14.58 -17.33
N SER A 62 1.69 -14.85 -17.97
CA SER A 62 1.19 -14.03 -19.08
C SER A 62 -0.32 -14.02 -19.09
N GLY A 63 -0.92 -12.83 -19.04
CA GLY A 63 -2.37 -12.64 -19.07
C GLY A 63 -2.76 -11.23 -19.51
N GLY A 64 -3.49 -11.14 -20.62
CA GLY A 64 -3.99 -9.87 -21.15
C GLY A 64 -2.86 -8.87 -21.43
N GLN A 65 -2.91 -7.70 -20.79
CA GLN A 65 -1.89 -6.65 -20.92
C GLN A 65 -0.71 -6.80 -19.95
N GLY A 66 -0.72 -7.79 -19.04
CA GLY A 66 0.40 -8.05 -18.13
C GLY A 66 1.10 -9.36 -18.43
N THR A 67 2.35 -9.24 -18.87
CA THR A 67 3.25 -10.38 -19.10
C THR A 67 4.53 -10.17 -18.31
N GLN A 68 4.87 -11.15 -17.49
CA GLN A 68 6.12 -11.21 -16.74
C GLN A 68 6.91 -12.44 -17.20
N SER A 69 7.73 -12.27 -18.24
CA SER A 69 8.46 -13.36 -18.91
C SER A 69 9.70 -13.83 -18.16
N LEU A 70 10.23 -12.98 -17.28
CA LEU A 70 11.32 -13.29 -16.35
C LEU A 70 10.87 -12.93 -14.94
N PRO A 71 11.36 -13.64 -13.89
CA PRO A 71 11.12 -13.23 -12.51
C PRO A 71 11.52 -11.78 -12.29
N VAL A 72 10.80 -11.09 -11.41
CA VAL A 72 11.05 -9.70 -11.05
C VAL A 72 11.01 -9.54 -9.54
N TYR A 73 11.91 -8.74 -8.98
CA TYR A 73 11.90 -8.47 -7.54
C TYR A 73 10.69 -7.63 -7.13
N ALA A 74 10.01 -8.07 -6.07
CA ALA A 74 8.83 -7.40 -5.56
C ALA A 74 9.18 -6.09 -4.84
N GLY A 75 8.20 -5.19 -4.82
CA GLY A 75 8.12 -4.01 -3.99
C GLY A 75 9.05 -2.86 -4.37
N VAL A 76 9.56 -2.17 -3.35
CA VAL A 76 10.46 -1.02 -3.51
C VAL A 76 11.89 -1.52 -3.64
N ASN A 77 12.54 -1.15 -4.75
CA ASN A 77 13.92 -1.52 -5.08
C ASN A 77 14.93 -0.41 -4.78
N GLU A 78 14.49 0.83 -4.59
CA GLU A 78 15.37 1.91 -4.17
C GLU A 78 14.55 3.00 -3.48
N VAL A 79 15.10 3.59 -2.42
CA VAL A 79 14.62 4.84 -1.83
C VAL A 79 15.77 5.83 -1.90
N ALA A 80 15.52 6.99 -2.50
CA ALA A 80 16.50 8.06 -2.61
C ALA A 80 15.84 9.40 -2.23
N TYR A 81 16.64 10.42 -1.90
CA TYR A 81 16.08 11.70 -1.50
C TYR A 81 16.95 12.89 -1.87
N SER A 82 16.30 14.04 -2.01
CA SER A 82 16.91 15.36 -2.03
C SER A 82 16.33 16.20 -0.88
N ALA A 83 16.68 17.48 -0.81
CA ALA A 83 16.12 18.38 0.20
C ALA A 83 14.59 18.49 0.14
N ASN A 84 14.00 18.37 -1.06
CA ASN A 84 12.57 18.61 -1.29
C ASN A 84 11.76 17.36 -1.63
N TRP A 85 12.44 16.28 -2.01
CA TRP A 85 11.79 15.10 -2.58
C TRP A 85 12.28 13.81 -1.95
N VAL A 86 11.36 12.86 -1.78
CA VAL A 86 11.68 11.43 -1.62
C VAL A 86 11.30 10.73 -2.90
N TYR A 87 12.17 9.86 -3.39
CA TYR A 87 12.00 9.06 -4.60
C TYR A 87 11.91 7.58 -4.22
N ILE A 88 11.04 6.86 -4.92
CA ILE A 88 11.02 5.40 -4.90
C ILE A 88 11.21 4.85 -6.30
N LYS A 89 11.96 3.75 -6.41
CA LYS A 89 11.90 2.84 -7.54
C LYS A 89 11.10 1.62 -7.14
N THR A 90 10.02 1.31 -7.85
CA THR A 90 9.17 0.15 -7.54
C THR A 90 8.65 -0.54 -8.79
N THR A 91 8.49 -1.86 -8.68
CA THR A 91 7.91 -2.69 -9.74
C THR A 91 6.39 -2.59 -9.76
N GLY A 92 5.78 -2.10 -8.67
CA GLY A 92 4.32 -2.08 -8.49
C GLY A 92 3.73 -3.44 -8.11
N LEU A 93 4.57 -4.44 -7.81
CA LEU A 93 4.15 -5.80 -7.44
C LEU A 93 4.47 -6.07 -5.96
N GLY A 94 3.54 -6.65 -5.22
CA GLY A 94 3.67 -6.87 -3.78
C GLY A 94 4.54 -8.07 -3.40
N PHE A 95 4.98 -8.10 -2.13
CA PHE A 95 5.70 -9.24 -1.55
C PHE A 95 4.79 -10.40 -1.14
N HIS A 96 3.49 -10.14 -0.94
CA HIS A 96 2.50 -11.19 -0.77
C HIS A 96 2.29 -11.92 -2.10
N ILE A 97 1.84 -13.17 -2.04
CA ILE A 97 1.44 -13.87 -3.27
C ILE A 97 0.13 -13.24 -3.74
N MET A 98 0.18 -12.55 -4.88
CA MET A 98 -0.96 -11.80 -5.42
C MET A 98 -1.96 -12.73 -6.11
N GLY A 99 -3.20 -12.27 -6.27
CA GLY A 99 -4.24 -13.06 -6.92
C GLY A 99 -4.76 -14.22 -6.06
N PRO A 100 -5.57 -15.10 -6.64
CA PRO A 100 -6.10 -15.05 -8.01
C PRO A 100 -7.21 -14.00 -8.18
N TRP A 101 -7.55 -13.65 -9.43
CA TRP A 101 -8.57 -12.65 -9.78
C TRP A 101 -9.67 -13.24 -10.69
N TYR A 102 -10.93 -12.83 -10.46
CA TYR A 102 -12.10 -13.38 -11.14
C TYR A 102 -13.06 -12.30 -11.64
N LEU A 103 -13.97 -12.66 -12.56
CA LEU A 103 -15.06 -11.79 -13.04
C LEU A 103 -16.39 -12.09 -12.35
N ASP A 104 -16.46 -13.13 -11.53
CA ASP A 104 -17.68 -13.59 -10.87
C ASP A 104 -17.44 -14.10 -9.43
N GLU A 105 -18.44 -13.93 -8.56
CA GLU A 105 -18.35 -14.33 -7.14
C GLU A 105 -18.20 -15.85 -6.97
N ALA A 106 -18.68 -16.65 -7.93
CA ALA A 106 -18.53 -18.10 -7.92
C ALA A 106 -17.12 -18.56 -8.32
N LYS A 107 -16.23 -17.62 -8.69
CA LYS A 107 -14.84 -17.86 -9.09
C LYS A 107 -14.73 -18.86 -10.24
N THR A 108 -15.59 -18.72 -11.25
CA THR A 108 -15.64 -19.62 -12.42
C THR A 108 -15.01 -19.02 -13.68
N GLN A 109 -14.85 -17.71 -13.73
CA GLN A 109 -14.30 -16.97 -14.85
C GLN A 109 -13.11 -16.12 -14.41
N LEU A 110 -11.91 -16.48 -14.84
CA LEU A 110 -10.70 -15.73 -14.53
C LEU A 110 -10.76 -14.31 -15.11
N PHE A 111 -10.21 -13.36 -14.35
CA PHE A 111 -9.96 -12.02 -14.85
C PHE A 111 -8.83 -12.07 -15.90
N PRO A 112 -9.02 -11.48 -17.09
CA PRO A 112 -8.15 -11.76 -18.24
C PRO A 112 -6.78 -11.07 -18.18
N ASN A 113 -6.64 -9.96 -17.47
CA ASN A 113 -5.37 -9.25 -17.32
C ASN A 113 -4.66 -9.73 -16.07
N PHE A 114 -3.34 -9.89 -16.12
CA PHE A 114 -2.50 -10.05 -14.92
C PHE A 114 -1.71 -8.77 -14.65
N PRO A 115 -1.22 -8.56 -13.42
CA PRO A 115 -0.30 -7.46 -13.14
C PRO A 115 1.07 -7.74 -13.78
N ALA A 116 1.88 -6.72 -14.03
CA ALA A 116 3.28 -6.90 -14.45
C ALA A 116 4.15 -5.73 -13.97
N ASN A 117 5.47 -5.90 -14.04
CA ASN A 117 6.42 -4.87 -13.67
C ASN A 117 6.16 -3.56 -14.41
N THR A 118 5.93 -2.49 -13.65
CA THR A 118 5.72 -1.13 -14.18
C THR A 118 7.00 -0.31 -14.23
N ALA A 119 8.12 -0.81 -13.68
CA ALA A 119 9.41 -0.13 -13.62
C ALA A 119 9.29 1.37 -13.25
N THR A 120 8.54 1.65 -12.18
CA THR A 120 8.17 3.02 -11.79
C THR A 120 9.29 3.71 -11.03
N LEU A 121 9.62 4.94 -11.42
CA LEU A 121 10.30 5.91 -10.58
C LEU A 121 9.30 7.02 -10.21
N TYR A 122 9.04 7.21 -8.92
CA TYR A 122 8.07 8.21 -8.44
C TYR A 122 8.69 9.09 -7.37
N ARG A 123 8.25 10.35 -7.28
CA ARG A 123 8.68 11.26 -6.22
C ARG A 123 7.52 11.84 -5.42
N PHE A 124 7.79 12.16 -4.16
CA PHE A 124 6.85 12.77 -3.24
C PHE A 124 7.43 14.02 -2.58
N PRO A 125 6.62 15.08 -2.36
CA PRO A 125 7.09 16.29 -1.71
C PRO A 125 7.31 16.04 -0.21
N ARG A 126 8.45 16.50 0.31
CA ARG A 126 8.79 16.40 1.75
C ARG A 126 8.12 17.48 2.60
N ASN A 127 7.65 18.55 1.97
CA ASN A 127 7.04 19.71 2.64
C ASN A 127 5.63 19.97 2.07
N PRO A 128 4.60 19.27 2.57
CA PRO A 128 3.22 19.46 2.12
C PRO A 128 2.74 20.89 2.34
N VAL A 129 2.14 21.49 1.32
CA VAL A 129 1.52 22.82 1.39
C VAL A 129 0.00 22.66 1.37
N LEU A 130 -0.70 23.21 2.35
CA LEU A 130 -2.16 23.15 2.44
C LEU A 130 -2.80 24.34 1.70
N PRO A 131 -3.48 24.13 0.56
CA PRO A 131 -4.13 25.23 -0.14
C PRO A 131 -5.54 25.49 0.38
N ASP A 132 -6.07 26.70 0.16
CA ASP A 132 -7.49 27.00 0.42
C ASP A 132 -8.41 26.17 -0.48
N THR A 133 -8.10 26.13 -1.78
CA THR A 133 -8.82 25.30 -2.77
C THR A 133 -8.11 23.98 -2.97
N LYS A 134 -8.81 22.88 -2.69
CA LYS A 134 -8.30 21.51 -2.81
C LYS A 134 -8.38 20.99 -4.24
N THR A 135 -7.37 20.27 -4.70
CA THR A 135 -7.33 19.66 -6.04
C THR A 135 -8.09 18.33 -6.05
N ALA A 136 -8.90 18.09 -7.08
CA ALA A 136 -9.59 16.80 -7.21
C ALA A 136 -8.62 15.67 -7.57
N THR A 137 -8.89 14.48 -7.06
CA THR A 137 -8.22 13.26 -7.54
C THR A 137 -8.55 13.02 -9.01
N ALA A 138 -7.71 12.25 -9.69
CA ALA A 138 -7.88 11.88 -11.09
C ALA A 138 -7.62 10.38 -11.24
N PRO A 139 -8.12 9.74 -12.32
CA PRO A 139 -7.84 8.34 -12.60
C PRO A 139 -6.35 8.02 -12.59
N GLY A 140 -5.99 6.88 -12.01
CA GLY A 140 -4.60 6.42 -11.87
C GLY A 140 -4.03 6.63 -10.47
N PRO A 141 -2.71 6.46 -10.33
CA PRO A 141 -2.03 6.57 -9.04
C PRO A 141 -2.16 7.96 -8.40
N ILE A 142 -2.72 7.99 -7.19
CA ILE A 142 -2.78 9.16 -6.31
C ILE A 142 -1.70 9.12 -5.24
N GLY A 143 -0.85 8.10 -5.25
CA GLY A 143 0.18 7.84 -4.25
C GLY A 143 0.64 6.39 -4.36
N PHE A 144 1.47 5.95 -3.41
CA PHE A 144 1.89 4.56 -3.30
C PHE A 144 1.81 4.10 -1.85
N PHE A 145 1.44 2.84 -1.69
CA PHE A 145 1.60 2.15 -0.43
C PHE A 145 3.07 1.80 -0.20
N VAL A 146 3.46 1.54 1.05
CA VAL A 146 4.86 1.37 1.44
C VAL A 146 5.48 0.07 0.92
N ASP A 147 4.68 -0.87 0.41
CA ASP A 147 5.15 -2.01 -0.39
C ASP A 147 5.42 -1.67 -1.86
N GLY A 148 5.16 -0.43 -2.29
CA GLY A 148 5.38 0.01 -3.67
C GLY A 148 4.20 -0.25 -4.61
N ILE A 149 3.08 -0.80 -4.13
CA ILE A 149 1.85 -0.92 -4.95
C ILE A 149 1.17 0.45 -5.08
N ALA A 150 0.63 0.74 -6.26
CA ALA A 150 -0.04 2.00 -6.53
C ALA A 150 -1.32 2.16 -5.69
N MET A 151 -1.55 3.37 -5.20
CA MET A 151 -2.79 3.76 -4.54
C MET A 151 -3.70 4.44 -5.55
N PHE A 152 -4.91 3.92 -5.73
CA PHE A 152 -5.96 4.57 -6.51
C PHE A 152 -6.97 5.23 -5.57
N ASP A 153 -7.72 6.21 -6.08
CA ASP A 153 -8.83 6.79 -5.33
C ASP A 153 -10.04 5.85 -5.31
N SER A 154 -11.17 6.29 -4.76
CA SER A 154 -12.36 5.43 -4.64
C SER A 154 -13.10 5.16 -5.98
N SER A 155 -12.64 5.69 -7.12
CA SER A 155 -13.39 5.74 -8.38
C SER A 155 -12.99 4.61 -9.32
N ASP A 156 -13.98 3.92 -9.91
CA ASP A 156 -13.76 2.99 -11.05
C ASP A 156 -13.75 3.72 -12.42
N THR A 157 -13.92 5.05 -12.40
CA THR A 157 -13.99 5.97 -13.55
C THR A 157 -15.28 5.95 -14.36
N PHE A 158 -16.24 5.10 -13.98
CA PHE A 158 -17.53 4.99 -14.62
C PHE A 158 -18.63 5.73 -13.85
N SER A 159 -19.70 6.07 -14.55
CA SER A 159 -20.88 6.69 -13.96
C SER A 159 -22.16 6.22 -14.65
N TYR A 160 -23.29 6.45 -13.99
CA TYR A 160 -24.61 6.14 -14.55
C TYR A 160 -24.92 7.03 -15.76
N ASP A 161 -25.48 6.43 -16.81
CA ASP A 161 -26.05 7.12 -17.96
C ASP A 161 -27.57 7.09 -17.84
N THR A 162 -28.13 8.25 -17.52
CA THR A 162 -29.57 8.42 -17.28
C THR A 162 -30.39 8.13 -18.53
N SER A 163 -29.84 8.43 -19.72
CA SER A 163 -30.54 8.28 -20.98
C SER A 163 -30.61 6.83 -21.46
N SER A 164 -29.56 6.04 -21.19
CA SER A 164 -29.54 4.61 -21.47
C SER A 164 -30.06 3.75 -20.32
N GLY A 165 -30.24 4.34 -19.13
CA GLY A 165 -30.85 3.67 -17.99
C GLY A 165 -29.95 2.63 -17.32
N GLN A 166 -28.63 2.71 -17.54
CA GLN A 166 -27.65 1.74 -17.03
C GLN A 166 -26.30 2.42 -16.78
N ASP A 167 -25.43 1.78 -16.00
CA ASP A 167 -24.06 2.24 -15.83
C ASP A 167 -23.25 2.12 -17.11
N GLN A 168 -22.30 3.05 -17.30
CA GLN A 168 -21.22 2.85 -18.24
C GLN A 168 -20.36 1.64 -17.82
N THR A 169 -19.98 0.81 -18.78
CA THR A 169 -19.03 -0.29 -18.60
C THR A 169 -18.02 -0.32 -19.74
N PRO A 170 -16.91 -1.09 -19.63
CA PRO A 170 -15.97 -1.24 -20.73
C PRO A 170 -16.55 -1.88 -22.00
N VAL A 171 -17.70 -2.55 -21.91
CA VAL A 171 -18.25 -3.41 -22.97
C VAL A 171 -19.58 -2.91 -23.55
N ASN A 172 -20.20 -1.89 -22.93
CA ASN A 172 -21.44 -1.31 -23.43
C ASN A 172 -21.20 0.04 -24.14
N ASN A 173 -22.25 0.52 -24.82
CA ASN A 173 -22.21 1.79 -25.56
C ASN A 173 -22.73 2.98 -24.72
N SER A 174 -22.94 2.80 -23.42
CA SER A 174 -23.43 3.86 -22.54
C SER A 174 -22.33 4.89 -22.28
N THR A 175 -22.70 6.15 -22.13
CA THR A 175 -21.77 7.23 -21.79
C THR A 175 -22.20 7.82 -20.47
N GLY A 176 -21.44 7.57 -19.41
CA GLY A 176 -21.81 8.02 -18.07
C GLY A 176 -21.92 9.54 -17.98
N ASP A 177 -22.91 10.03 -17.23
CA ASP A 177 -23.23 11.46 -17.13
C ASP A 177 -22.30 12.23 -16.16
N GLY A 178 -21.49 11.52 -15.37
CA GLY A 178 -20.67 12.10 -14.30
C GLY A 178 -21.48 12.64 -13.11
N VAL A 179 -22.76 12.31 -13.02
CA VAL A 179 -23.66 12.71 -11.92
C VAL A 179 -23.60 11.72 -10.77
N TRP A 180 -23.80 10.44 -11.06
CA TRP A 180 -23.73 9.32 -10.12
C TRP A 180 -22.48 8.49 -10.45
N ASN A 181 -21.39 8.75 -9.73
CA ASN A 181 -20.06 8.20 -10.01
C ASN A 181 -19.87 6.92 -9.21
N ARG A 182 -19.47 5.83 -9.87
CA ARG A 182 -19.40 4.50 -9.26
C ARG A 182 -18.23 4.37 -8.29
N ASP A 183 -18.51 3.71 -7.18
CA ASP A 183 -17.54 3.37 -6.15
C ASP A 183 -16.81 2.07 -6.47
N ALA A 184 -15.49 2.14 -6.67
CA ALA A 184 -14.68 1.00 -7.10
C ALA A 184 -14.78 -0.21 -6.17
N PHE A 185 -14.75 -0.03 -4.85
CA PHE A 185 -14.85 -1.16 -3.94
C PHE A 185 -16.22 -1.84 -4.05
N ILE A 186 -17.30 -1.08 -4.21
CA ILE A 186 -18.63 -1.68 -4.35
C ILE A 186 -18.81 -2.35 -5.72
N ASN A 187 -18.22 -1.78 -6.77
CA ASN A 187 -18.48 -2.13 -8.15
C ASN A 187 -17.48 -3.12 -8.76
N GLU A 188 -16.27 -3.21 -8.20
CA GLU A 188 -15.16 -3.98 -8.75
C GLU A 188 -14.64 -5.05 -7.80
N ARG A 189 -15.10 -5.11 -6.52
CA ARG A 189 -14.57 -6.09 -5.53
C ARG A 189 -14.56 -7.54 -5.97
N VAL A 190 -15.45 -7.93 -6.89
CA VAL A 190 -15.45 -9.29 -7.45
C VAL A 190 -14.15 -9.62 -8.19
N THR A 191 -13.49 -8.59 -8.71
CA THR A 191 -12.21 -8.65 -9.40
C THR A 191 -11.01 -8.44 -8.49
N PHE A 192 -11.21 -8.19 -7.19
CA PHE A 192 -10.10 -8.04 -6.25
C PHE A 192 -9.64 -9.42 -5.76
N ASP A 193 -8.35 -9.54 -5.50
CA ASP A 193 -7.81 -10.68 -4.75
C ASP A 193 -8.10 -10.55 -3.26
N ASN A 194 -7.66 -11.54 -2.48
CA ASN A 194 -7.86 -11.54 -1.03
C ASN A 194 -7.08 -10.41 -0.31
N ALA A 195 -6.16 -9.73 -0.99
CA ALA A 195 -5.47 -8.55 -0.49
C ALA A 195 -6.20 -7.24 -0.82
N ASN A 196 -7.38 -7.29 -1.46
CA ASN A 196 -8.13 -6.15 -2.00
C ASN A 196 -7.42 -5.40 -3.15
N ALA A 197 -6.52 -6.06 -3.88
CA ALA A 197 -5.90 -5.49 -5.07
C ALA A 197 -6.39 -6.14 -6.37
N HIS A 198 -6.28 -5.39 -7.45
CA HIS A 198 -6.41 -5.90 -8.81
C HIS A 198 -5.58 -5.05 -9.77
N GLN A 199 -5.82 -5.17 -11.08
CA GLN A 199 -4.99 -4.55 -12.10
C GLN A 199 -5.80 -3.86 -13.19
N ALA A 200 -5.33 -2.67 -13.54
CA ALA A 200 -5.76 -1.90 -14.70
C ALA A 200 -4.74 -2.12 -15.83
N GLY A 201 -5.02 -3.07 -16.73
CA GLY A 201 -3.99 -3.59 -17.62
C GLY A 201 -2.91 -4.30 -16.79
N ALA A 202 -1.66 -3.85 -16.86
CA ALA A 202 -0.56 -4.37 -16.05
C ALA A 202 -0.42 -3.68 -14.67
N LEU A 203 -1.07 -2.54 -14.46
CA LEU A 203 -0.88 -1.71 -13.26
C LEU A 203 -1.67 -2.27 -12.07
N HIS A 204 -0.98 -2.97 -11.18
CA HIS A 204 -1.52 -3.48 -9.92
C HIS A 204 -1.72 -2.36 -8.90
N HIS A 205 -2.86 -2.35 -8.21
CA HIS A 205 -3.22 -1.27 -7.31
C HIS A 205 -4.28 -1.65 -6.27
N TYR A 206 -4.37 -0.84 -5.22
CA TYR A 206 -5.43 -0.87 -4.22
C TYR A 206 -6.32 0.38 -4.33
N HIS A 207 -7.64 0.17 -4.28
CA HIS A 207 -8.62 1.24 -4.01
C HIS A 207 -8.92 1.40 -2.52
N ALA A 208 -8.87 0.28 -1.79
CA ALA A 208 -9.37 0.13 -0.44
C ALA A 208 -8.26 -0.16 0.58
N SER A 209 -8.63 -0.56 1.81
CA SER A 209 -7.66 -1.08 2.79
C SER A 209 -6.85 -2.22 2.18
N PRO A 210 -5.50 -2.21 2.24
CA PRO A 210 -4.65 -3.31 1.78
C PRO A 210 -4.30 -4.27 2.93
N PRO A 211 -5.15 -5.27 3.27
CA PRO A 211 -4.93 -6.14 4.42
C PRO A 211 -3.62 -6.94 4.37
N ALA A 212 -3.15 -7.34 3.19
CA ALA A 212 -1.88 -8.07 3.08
C ALA A 212 -0.68 -7.20 3.51
N LEU A 213 -0.66 -5.94 3.06
CA LEU A 213 0.33 -4.97 3.50
C LEU A 213 0.22 -4.69 5.00
N ARG A 214 -1.00 -4.44 5.48
CA ARG A 214 -1.25 -4.19 6.91
C ARG A 214 -0.74 -5.34 7.78
N HIS A 215 -1.00 -6.59 7.38
CA HIS A 215 -0.45 -7.77 8.04
C HIS A 215 1.08 -7.80 8.00
N ALA A 216 1.70 -7.53 6.84
CA ALA A 216 3.15 -7.51 6.68
C ALA A 216 3.85 -6.46 7.57
N LEU A 217 3.16 -5.35 7.87
CA LEU A 217 3.63 -4.29 8.76
C LEU A 217 3.29 -4.55 10.25
N GLY A 218 2.65 -5.67 10.58
CA GLY A 218 2.24 -6.00 11.95
C GLY A 218 1.07 -5.17 12.49
N ASP A 219 0.28 -4.56 11.60
CA ASP A 219 -0.97 -3.90 11.97
C ASP A 219 -2.02 -4.92 12.44
N SER A 220 -3.21 -4.45 12.79
CA SER A 220 -4.35 -5.22 13.31
C SER A 220 -5.03 -6.13 12.28
N VAL A 221 -4.24 -6.98 11.59
CA VAL A 221 -4.72 -7.95 10.59
C VAL A 221 -4.04 -9.30 10.82
N THR A 222 -4.85 -10.35 10.93
CA THR A 222 -4.38 -11.74 10.97
C THR A 222 -4.43 -12.35 9.58
N TYR A 223 -3.39 -13.07 9.18
CA TYR A 223 -3.35 -13.87 7.95
C TYR A 223 -3.55 -15.35 8.24
N ILE A 224 -4.44 -16.00 7.50
CA ILE A 224 -4.75 -17.42 7.58
C ILE A 224 -4.23 -18.09 6.30
N ALA A 225 -3.04 -18.67 6.38
CA ALA A 225 -2.31 -19.21 5.24
C ALA A 225 -3.08 -20.30 4.49
N GLU A 226 -3.82 -21.16 5.20
CA GLU A 226 -4.55 -22.29 4.62
C GLU A 226 -5.69 -21.86 3.69
N THR A 227 -6.19 -20.64 3.86
CA THR A 227 -7.31 -20.11 3.07
C THR A 227 -6.93 -18.85 2.29
N ASN A 228 -5.68 -18.41 2.42
CA ASN A 228 -5.19 -17.12 1.91
C ASN A 228 -6.10 -15.94 2.34
N VAL A 229 -6.67 -15.98 3.54
CA VAL A 229 -7.63 -14.96 4.03
C VAL A 229 -6.95 -14.02 5.01
N TYR A 230 -7.27 -12.74 4.90
CA TYR A 230 -6.91 -11.72 5.87
C TYR A 230 -8.15 -11.29 6.65
N SER A 231 -8.04 -11.27 7.98
CA SER A 231 -9.14 -10.92 8.87
C SER A 231 -8.72 -9.82 9.83
N GLU A 232 -9.60 -8.85 10.05
CA GLU A 232 -9.37 -7.77 10.99
C GLU A 232 -9.29 -8.32 12.41
N THR A 233 -8.23 -7.96 13.14
CA THR A 233 -8.02 -8.39 14.52
C THR A 233 -7.30 -7.29 15.26
N PHE A 234 -8.07 -6.44 15.96
CA PHE A 234 -7.48 -5.31 16.70
C PHE A 234 -6.47 -5.82 17.74
N ASN A 235 -5.22 -5.39 17.58
CA ASN A 235 -4.09 -5.83 18.40
C ASN A 235 -3.73 -4.85 19.53
N GLY A 236 -4.46 -3.74 19.66
CA GLY A 236 -4.23 -2.71 20.67
C GLY A 236 -3.19 -1.64 20.28
N ASN A 237 -2.54 -1.76 19.13
CA ASN A 237 -1.49 -0.84 18.68
C ASN A 237 -2.01 0.22 17.70
N HIS A 238 -1.33 1.36 17.67
CA HIS A 238 -1.53 2.38 16.63
C HIS A 238 -1.12 1.78 15.29
N SER A 239 -1.92 1.99 14.25
CA SER A 239 -1.56 1.49 12.92
C SER A 239 -0.27 2.17 12.44
N PRO A 240 0.59 1.48 11.68
CA PRO A 240 1.76 2.10 11.07
C PRO A 240 1.33 3.01 9.89
N ILE A 241 2.27 3.81 9.40
CA ILE A 241 2.17 4.41 8.06
C ILE A 241 2.15 3.27 7.05
N ILE A 242 1.11 3.21 6.23
CA ILE A 242 0.95 2.20 5.18
C ILE A 242 1.17 2.79 3.78
N GLY A 243 1.23 4.11 3.62
CA GLY A 243 1.45 4.74 2.32
C GLY A 243 1.67 6.24 2.39
N TRP A 244 1.99 6.80 1.23
CA TRP A 244 2.19 8.23 1.03
C TRP A 244 1.38 8.69 -0.18
N VAL A 245 0.61 9.76 0.02
CA VAL A 245 -0.19 10.37 -1.05
C VAL A 245 0.70 11.29 -1.88
N LYS A 246 0.34 11.52 -3.15
CA LYS A 246 0.96 12.45 -4.10
C LYS A 246 1.14 13.88 -3.54
N ASP A 247 0.38 14.25 -2.52
CA ASP A 247 0.46 15.53 -1.82
C ASP A 247 1.45 15.56 -0.64
N GLY A 248 2.12 14.44 -0.36
CA GLY A 248 3.15 14.27 0.66
C GLY A 248 2.64 13.97 2.06
N LEU A 249 1.33 13.84 2.27
CA LEU A 249 0.79 13.44 3.58
C LEU A 249 0.81 11.92 3.75
N PRO A 250 1.05 11.42 4.98
CA PRO A 250 1.03 9.99 5.27
C PRO A 250 -0.39 9.43 5.28
N VAL A 251 -0.51 8.15 4.94
CA VAL A 251 -1.70 7.32 5.13
C VAL A 251 -1.39 6.30 6.21
N TYR A 252 -2.22 6.27 7.24
CA TYR A 252 -2.17 5.26 8.29
C TYR A 252 -3.22 4.17 8.07
N GLY A 253 -2.98 2.98 8.62
CA GLY A 253 -4.06 2.01 8.85
C GLY A 253 -5.16 2.57 9.77
N PRO A 254 -6.22 1.80 10.06
CA PRO A 254 -7.46 2.33 10.61
C PRO A 254 -7.42 2.73 12.09
N TYR A 255 -6.36 2.42 12.84
CA TYR A 255 -6.28 2.70 14.27
C TYR A 255 -5.33 3.86 14.57
N GLY A 256 -5.84 4.84 15.31
CA GLY A 256 -5.09 6.01 15.74
C GLY A 256 -5.31 6.32 17.22
N TYR A 257 -4.54 7.27 17.75
CA TYR A 257 -4.78 7.78 19.09
C TYR A 257 -6.19 8.36 19.20
N HIS A 258 -6.87 8.06 20.30
CA HIS A 258 -8.15 8.65 20.64
C HIS A 258 -8.02 10.17 20.74
N GLU A 259 -7.12 10.63 21.62
CA GLU A 259 -6.79 12.04 21.81
C GLU A 259 -5.72 12.50 20.81
N PRO A 260 -6.10 13.33 19.82
CA PRO A 260 -5.21 13.69 18.71
C PRO A 260 -4.21 14.79 19.08
N THR A 261 -4.41 15.48 20.20
CA THR A 261 -3.65 16.68 20.59
C THR A 261 -2.19 16.35 20.89
N PRO A 262 -1.23 17.03 20.24
CA PRO A 262 0.20 16.94 20.58
C PRO A 262 0.43 17.17 22.09
N GLY A 263 1.32 16.37 22.69
CA GLY A 263 1.62 16.43 24.12
C GLY A 263 0.58 15.78 25.07
N SER A 264 -0.52 15.22 24.57
CA SER A 264 -1.45 14.44 25.41
C SER A 264 -0.74 13.22 26.05
N THR A 265 -1.20 12.75 27.19
CA THR A 265 -0.67 11.51 27.81
C THR A 265 -1.57 10.30 27.59
N ASP A 266 -2.76 10.49 27.00
CA ASP A 266 -3.71 9.39 26.75
C ASP A 266 -3.16 8.41 25.70
N GLN A 267 -2.94 7.15 26.07
CA GLN A 267 -2.45 6.12 25.14
C GLN A 267 -3.59 5.28 24.54
N THR A 268 -4.85 5.67 24.76
CA THR A 268 -6.01 4.98 24.19
C THR A 268 -5.93 5.03 22.68
N ILE A 269 -5.93 3.86 22.06
CA ILE A 269 -5.97 3.67 20.61
C ILE A 269 -7.32 3.10 20.25
N ARG A 270 -7.92 3.62 19.18
CA ARG A 270 -9.18 3.14 18.65
C ARG A 270 -9.25 3.31 17.15
N ARG A 271 -10.23 2.64 16.54
CA ARG A 271 -10.53 2.80 15.12
C ARG A 271 -10.97 4.24 14.82
N MET A 272 -10.46 4.81 13.74
CA MET A 272 -10.89 6.09 13.20
C MET A 272 -12.20 5.93 12.44
N ILE A 273 -13.16 6.81 12.75
CA ILE A 273 -14.50 6.77 12.19
C ILE A 273 -14.57 7.72 11.00
N SER A 274 -14.94 7.17 9.83
CA SER A 274 -15.18 7.94 8.62
C SER A 274 -16.21 9.06 8.84
N GLY A 275 -15.94 10.21 8.23
CA GLY A 275 -16.86 11.34 8.16
C GLY A 275 -18.05 11.11 7.23
N TYR A 276 -18.12 9.97 6.54
CA TYR A 276 -19.21 9.65 5.62
C TYR A 276 -20.14 8.56 6.17
N GLN A 277 -21.39 8.60 5.73
CA GLN A 277 -22.39 7.57 5.98
C GLN A 277 -23.31 7.42 4.76
N LEU A 278 -23.98 6.28 4.63
CA LEU A 278 -24.99 6.10 3.60
C LEU A 278 -26.16 7.06 3.80
N ARG A 279 -26.79 7.45 2.69
CA ARG A 279 -28.05 8.18 2.63
C ARG A 279 -29.22 7.18 2.73
N ASP A 280 -29.37 6.63 3.92
CA ASP A 280 -30.36 5.61 4.27
C ASP A 280 -31.46 6.11 5.23
N GLY A 281 -31.47 7.41 5.55
CA GLY A 281 -32.40 8.01 6.51
C GLY A 281 -31.84 8.11 7.93
N SER A 282 -30.75 7.41 8.25
CA SER A 282 -30.10 7.50 9.55
C SER A 282 -29.48 8.88 9.75
N HIS A 283 -29.47 9.35 11.01
CA HIS A 283 -28.86 10.61 11.43
C HIS A 283 -29.26 11.84 10.59
N GLY A 284 -30.49 11.86 10.06
CA GLY A 284 -31.00 12.98 9.26
C GLY A 284 -30.54 13.01 7.81
N SER A 285 -29.85 11.96 7.33
CA SER A 285 -29.57 11.80 5.91
C SER A 285 -30.85 11.61 5.08
N THR A 286 -30.81 11.93 3.79
CA THR A 286 -31.91 11.57 2.88
C THR A 286 -32.03 10.04 2.82
N ASP A 287 -33.22 9.47 2.94
CA ASP A 287 -33.42 8.04 2.62
C ASP A 287 -33.62 7.87 1.12
N LEU A 288 -32.57 7.41 0.42
CA LEU A 288 -32.61 7.23 -1.03
C LEU A 288 -33.53 6.08 -1.49
N ARG A 289 -33.88 5.13 -0.62
CA ARG A 289 -34.85 4.08 -0.95
C ARG A 289 -36.25 4.64 -1.13
N ARG A 290 -36.56 5.73 -0.43
CA ARG A 290 -37.85 6.43 -0.51
C ARG A 290 -37.82 7.62 -1.45
N ALA A 291 -36.76 8.43 -1.39
CA ALA A 291 -36.66 9.66 -2.18
C ALA A 291 -36.23 9.39 -3.64
N GLY A 292 -35.57 8.25 -3.88
CA GLY A 292 -34.87 7.96 -5.12
C GLY A 292 -33.61 8.80 -5.29
N ARG A 293 -32.78 8.43 -6.27
CA ARG A 293 -31.56 9.15 -6.65
C ARG A 293 -31.88 10.42 -7.45
N LYS A 294 -32.58 11.37 -6.79
CA LYS A 294 -33.10 12.62 -7.39
C LYS A 294 -32.50 13.90 -6.80
N SER A 295 -31.52 13.75 -5.91
CA SER A 295 -30.76 14.86 -5.33
C SER A 295 -29.36 14.40 -4.96
N LEU A 296 -28.39 15.31 -4.98
CA LEU A 296 -27.00 15.06 -4.54
C LEU A 296 -26.81 15.52 -3.08
N PRO A 297 -25.89 14.89 -2.33
CA PRO A 297 -25.56 15.30 -0.96
C PRO A 297 -24.87 16.68 -0.94
N VAL A 298 -24.96 17.36 0.21
CA VAL A 298 -24.42 18.73 0.38
C VAL A 298 -22.92 18.82 0.09
N TRP A 299 -22.14 17.80 0.46
CA TRP A 299 -20.71 17.79 0.19
C TRP A 299 -20.40 17.91 -1.31
N VAL A 300 -21.26 17.42 -2.19
CA VAL A 300 -21.06 17.54 -3.64
C VAL A 300 -21.11 19.00 -4.08
N GLN A 301 -22.00 19.81 -3.49
CA GLN A 301 -22.00 21.25 -3.76
C GLN A 301 -20.75 21.92 -3.19
N LYS A 302 -20.42 21.63 -1.93
CA LYS A 302 -19.29 22.27 -1.22
C LYS A 302 -17.95 21.93 -1.84
N LEU A 303 -17.75 20.67 -2.22
CA LEU A 303 -16.49 20.18 -2.76
C LEU A 303 -16.46 20.27 -4.28
N ASP A 304 -17.56 20.07 -4.99
CA ASP A 304 -17.54 19.94 -6.46
C ASP A 304 -18.19 21.12 -7.20
N GLY A 305 -18.87 22.02 -6.48
CA GLY A 305 -19.64 23.11 -7.08
C GLY A 305 -20.88 22.65 -7.87
N ARG A 306 -21.24 21.37 -7.76
CA ARG A 306 -22.40 20.79 -8.48
C ARG A 306 -23.71 21.13 -7.75
N ASN A 307 -24.79 21.31 -8.51
CA ASN A 307 -26.12 21.56 -7.96
C ASN A 307 -26.66 20.28 -7.28
N THR A 308 -27.22 20.42 -6.06
CA THR A 308 -27.82 19.29 -5.33
C THR A 308 -29.22 18.93 -5.82
N MET A 309 -29.92 19.87 -6.46
CA MET A 309 -31.22 19.62 -7.07
C MET A 309 -31.04 19.15 -8.51
N LEU A 310 -31.43 17.91 -8.77
CA LEU A 310 -31.31 17.29 -10.09
C LEU A 310 -32.58 17.50 -10.92
N ASN A 311 -32.42 17.48 -12.24
CA ASN A 311 -33.54 17.34 -13.16
C ASN A 311 -33.63 15.89 -13.68
N ALA A 312 -34.69 15.59 -14.44
CA ALA A 312 -34.98 14.22 -14.88
C ALA A 312 -33.87 13.57 -15.74
N THR A 313 -33.03 14.35 -16.43
CA THR A 313 -31.90 13.83 -17.22
C THR A 313 -30.65 13.59 -16.39
N GLN A 314 -30.75 13.71 -15.06
CA GLN A 314 -29.65 13.52 -14.11
C GLN A 314 -30.04 12.56 -12.99
N TYR A 315 -31.26 12.02 -13.01
CA TYR A 315 -31.69 11.08 -11.99
C TYR A 315 -30.91 9.78 -12.10
N GLY A 316 -30.48 9.26 -10.95
CA GLY A 316 -29.90 7.94 -10.88
C GLY A 316 -30.98 6.86 -10.86
N PRO A 317 -30.58 5.59 -10.94
CA PRO A 317 -31.50 4.47 -10.89
C PRO A 317 -32.10 4.34 -9.48
N ASP A 318 -33.27 3.73 -9.39
CA ASP A 318 -33.87 3.38 -8.10
C ASP A 318 -32.92 2.47 -7.30
N VAL A 319 -32.90 2.65 -5.97
CA VAL A 319 -32.10 1.80 -5.09
C VAL A 319 -32.62 0.37 -5.17
N ASP A 320 -31.70 -0.60 -5.28
CA ASP A 320 -31.95 -2.03 -5.43
C ASP A 320 -32.65 -2.43 -6.74
N ALA A 321 -32.70 -1.52 -7.73
CA ALA A 321 -33.14 -1.87 -9.08
C ALA A 321 -32.29 -2.99 -9.69
N ARG A 322 -32.94 -3.91 -10.42
CA ARG A 322 -32.28 -4.96 -11.20
C ARG A 322 -32.12 -4.51 -12.65
N ILE A 323 -30.88 -4.19 -13.05
CA ILE A 323 -30.55 -3.72 -14.40
C ILE A 323 -29.33 -4.52 -14.87
N GLY A 324 -29.41 -5.12 -16.06
CA GLY A 324 -28.30 -5.88 -16.63
C GLY A 324 -27.86 -7.11 -15.81
N GLY A 325 -28.71 -7.66 -14.94
CA GLY A 325 -28.36 -8.78 -14.06
C GLY A 325 -27.77 -8.37 -12.71
N GLU A 326 -27.46 -7.09 -12.52
CA GLU A 326 -26.88 -6.55 -11.29
C GLU A 326 -27.93 -5.90 -10.40
N THR A 327 -27.64 -5.82 -9.11
CA THR A 327 -28.43 -5.01 -8.15
C THR A 327 -27.77 -3.65 -7.98
N TYR A 328 -28.51 -2.58 -8.25
CA TYR A 328 -28.05 -1.21 -8.07
C TYR A 328 -28.23 -0.77 -6.60
N SER A 329 -27.48 -1.41 -5.71
CA SER A 329 -27.58 -1.25 -4.26
C SER A 329 -27.25 0.16 -3.78
N LEU A 330 -27.69 0.50 -2.57
CA LEU A 330 -27.27 1.73 -1.89
C LEU A 330 -25.76 1.67 -1.58
N GLY A 331 -25.05 2.76 -1.84
CA GLY A 331 -23.59 2.85 -1.69
C GLY A 331 -22.84 2.58 -2.98
N ARG A 332 -23.54 2.21 -4.06
CA ARG A 332 -22.96 2.00 -5.40
C ARG A 332 -22.27 3.25 -5.95
N TYR A 333 -22.78 4.43 -5.59
CA TYR A 333 -22.25 5.69 -6.06
C TYR A 333 -21.71 6.54 -4.91
N PHE A 334 -20.73 7.40 -5.19
CA PHE A 334 -20.23 8.37 -4.20
C PHE A 334 -21.36 9.23 -3.63
N GLU A 335 -22.29 9.62 -4.50
CA GLU A 335 -23.42 10.48 -4.15
C GLU A 335 -24.52 9.77 -3.35
N ASP A 336 -24.38 8.46 -3.12
CA ASP A 336 -25.16 7.71 -2.12
C ASP A 336 -24.67 7.97 -0.68
N TYR A 337 -23.51 8.62 -0.48
CA TYR A 337 -22.97 8.94 0.84
C TYR A 337 -23.21 10.42 1.21
N ALA A 338 -23.58 10.69 2.46
CA ALA A 338 -23.61 12.03 3.04
C ALA A 338 -22.38 12.23 3.94
N TYR A 339 -21.85 13.45 3.95
CA TYR A 339 -20.86 13.85 4.93
C TYR A 339 -21.57 14.19 6.24
N LYS A 340 -21.18 13.52 7.34
CA LYS A 340 -21.81 13.62 8.66
C LYS A 340 -21.83 15.06 9.19
N GLY A 341 -20.77 15.83 8.94
CA GLY A 341 -20.73 17.25 9.32
C GLY A 341 -21.81 18.10 8.63
N ASP A 342 -22.26 17.72 7.42
CA ASP A 342 -23.36 18.39 6.73
C ASP A 342 -24.74 18.02 7.30
N LEU A 343 -24.82 16.96 8.10
CA LEU A 343 -26.04 16.50 8.79
C LEU A 343 -26.13 17.04 10.23
N GLY A 344 -25.16 17.84 10.67
CA GLY A 344 -25.11 18.41 12.02
C GLY A 344 -24.47 17.51 13.09
N LEU A 345 -23.85 16.39 12.69
CA LEU A 345 -23.04 15.56 13.58
C LEU A 345 -21.70 16.26 13.88
N ALA A 346 -21.13 16.01 15.05
CA ALA A 346 -19.93 16.68 15.54
C ALA A 346 -18.65 15.86 15.27
N GLN A 347 -17.70 16.46 14.55
CA GLN A 347 -16.35 15.89 14.38
C GLN A 347 -15.62 15.83 15.73
N GLY A 348 -14.93 14.73 16.00
CA GLY A 348 -14.31 14.39 17.28
C GLY A 348 -15.26 13.72 18.27
N VAL A 349 -16.56 13.62 17.96
CA VAL A 349 -17.56 12.94 18.79
C VAL A 349 -18.24 11.82 18.01
N ASP A 350 -18.91 12.14 16.91
CA ASP A 350 -19.67 11.19 16.08
C ASP A 350 -18.81 10.55 14.96
N PHE A 351 -17.73 11.23 14.58
CA PHE A 351 -16.77 10.80 13.57
C PHE A 351 -15.43 11.53 13.73
N ASP A 352 -14.35 11.01 13.15
CA ASP A 352 -13.00 11.54 13.35
C ASP A 352 -12.48 12.33 12.16
N LEU A 353 -12.77 11.83 10.95
CA LEU A 353 -12.11 12.26 9.73
C LEU A 353 -12.95 13.35 9.04
N ASN A 354 -12.29 14.39 8.55
CA ASN A 354 -12.98 15.48 7.85
C ASN A 354 -13.46 15.05 6.44
N ALA A 355 -14.07 15.97 5.69
CA ALA A 355 -14.56 15.71 4.33
C ALA A 355 -13.48 15.34 3.29
N TYR A 356 -12.20 15.36 3.67
CA TYR A 356 -11.06 14.96 2.84
C TYR A 356 -10.42 13.66 3.32
N ASN A 357 -11.03 12.98 4.31
CA ASN A 357 -10.50 11.79 4.96
C ASN A 357 -9.24 12.02 5.81
N VAL A 358 -9.03 13.24 6.32
CA VAL A 358 -7.87 13.55 7.18
C VAL A 358 -8.26 14.00 8.59
N ARG A 359 -7.32 13.84 9.52
CA ARG A 359 -7.35 14.43 10.86
C ARG A 359 -5.96 14.97 11.21
N PHE A 360 -5.89 16.16 11.80
CA PHE A 360 -4.65 16.60 12.43
C PHE A 360 -4.50 15.84 13.74
N THR A 361 -3.42 15.07 13.86
CA THR A 361 -3.22 14.17 15.00
C THR A 361 -1.75 13.97 15.26
N ARG A 362 -1.38 13.82 16.53
CA ARG A 362 -0.12 13.16 16.88
C ARG A 362 -0.14 11.70 16.46
N THR A 363 1.05 11.18 16.19
CA THR A 363 1.31 9.77 15.86
C THR A 363 2.66 9.36 16.47
N PRO A 364 3.02 8.07 16.49
CA PRO A 364 4.34 7.64 16.93
C PRO A 364 5.48 8.31 16.14
N GLU A 365 5.32 8.52 14.84
CA GLU A 365 6.30 9.14 13.95
C GLU A 365 6.27 10.68 14.00
N PHE A 366 5.10 11.27 14.26
CA PHE A 366 4.87 12.71 14.35
C PHE A 366 4.28 13.08 15.72
N PRO A 367 5.07 13.05 16.82
CA PRO A 367 4.57 13.32 18.16
C PRO A 367 4.05 14.77 18.32
N GLU A 368 4.61 15.71 17.55
CA GLU A 368 4.19 17.12 17.49
C GLU A 368 2.95 17.35 16.59
N GLY A 369 2.44 16.28 15.96
CA GLY A 369 1.26 16.32 15.11
C GLY A 369 1.57 16.46 13.62
N THR A 370 0.73 15.82 12.81
CA THR A 370 0.69 15.97 11.36
C THR A 370 -0.75 15.87 10.87
N TRP A 371 -1.02 16.35 9.65
CA TRP A 371 -2.24 15.95 8.94
C TRP A 371 -2.02 14.58 8.34
N ALA A 372 -2.91 13.64 8.64
CA ALA A 372 -2.81 12.26 8.18
C ALA A 372 -4.12 11.80 7.58
N TYR A 373 -4.03 11.04 6.49
CA TYR A 373 -5.12 10.21 5.99
C TYR A 373 -5.19 8.91 6.80
N PHE A 374 -6.37 8.32 6.87
CA PHE A 374 -6.59 7.04 7.51
C PHE A 374 -7.40 6.12 6.60
N THR A 375 -6.94 4.89 6.44
CA THR A 375 -7.77 3.83 5.86
C THR A 375 -9.03 3.63 6.70
N CYS A 376 -10.18 3.68 6.04
CA CYS A 376 -11.48 3.51 6.69
C CYS A 376 -11.99 2.08 6.56
N ILE A 377 -12.33 1.47 7.70
CA ILE A 377 -13.00 0.17 7.79
C ILE A 377 -14.18 0.22 8.78
N LEU A 378 -15.10 -0.72 8.65
CA LEU A 378 -16.04 -1.12 9.71
C LEU A 378 -15.31 -1.96 10.77
N GLU A 379 -16.01 -2.30 11.86
CA GLU A 379 -15.44 -3.07 12.96
C GLU A 379 -14.97 -4.48 12.55
N ASP A 380 -15.59 -5.06 11.52
CA ASP A 380 -15.24 -6.38 10.97
C ASP A 380 -14.13 -6.35 9.91
N GLY A 381 -13.54 -5.18 9.65
CA GLY A 381 -12.53 -5.02 8.60
C GLY A 381 -13.07 -4.62 7.24
N THR A 382 -14.39 -4.61 7.03
CA THR A 382 -14.98 -4.25 5.74
C THR A 382 -14.58 -2.82 5.37
N PRO A 383 -13.91 -2.59 4.22
CA PRO A 383 -13.58 -1.24 3.78
C PRO A 383 -14.82 -0.35 3.68
N THR A 384 -14.71 0.89 4.14
CA THR A 384 -15.82 1.85 4.12
C THR A 384 -15.40 3.17 3.48
N PHE A 385 -16.32 3.79 2.75
CA PHE A 385 -16.06 5.05 2.04
C PHE A 385 -15.56 6.14 3.00
N PRO A 386 -14.51 6.90 2.64
CA PRO A 386 -13.87 6.97 1.33
C PRO A 386 -12.58 6.14 1.22
N TYR A 387 -12.44 5.11 2.05
CA TYR A 387 -11.27 4.23 2.07
C TYR A 387 -10.00 4.97 2.48
N ASN A 388 -9.11 5.30 1.54
CA ASN A 388 -7.81 5.93 1.82
C ASN A 388 -7.87 7.46 1.62
N ILE A 389 -8.70 7.95 0.71
CA ILE A 389 -8.87 9.38 0.41
C ILE A 389 -10.27 9.64 -0.13
N ALA A 390 -10.83 10.81 0.18
CA ALA A 390 -12.05 11.29 -0.49
C ALA A 390 -11.78 11.71 -1.95
N THR A 391 -12.61 12.59 -2.51
CA THR A 391 -12.54 12.98 -3.92
C THR A 391 -11.49 14.06 -4.23
N ARG A 392 -10.71 14.49 -3.21
CA ARG A 392 -9.75 15.60 -3.31
C ARG A 392 -8.55 15.41 -2.38
N PHE A 393 -7.39 15.85 -2.86
CA PHE A 393 -6.16 15.99 -2.06
C PHE A 393 -6.30 17.10 -1.02
N PHE A 394 -5.82 16.86 0.19
CA PHE A 394 -5.83 17.82 1.29
C PHE A 394 -4.67 18.82 1.20
N ALA A 395 -3.50 18.36 0.77
CA ALA A 395 -2.35 19.21 0.42
C ALA A 395 -2.20 19.36 -1.10
N GLN A 396 -1.25 20.17 -1.54
CA GLN A 396 -0.92 20.35 -2.96
C GLN A 396 -0.29 19.06 -3.53
N PRO A 397 -0.89 18.41 -4.54
CA PRO A 397 -0.42 17.13 -5.09
C PRO A 397 0.73 17.32 -6.09
N THR A 398 1.92 17.68 -5.59
CA THR A 398 3.10 17.95 -6.44
C THR A 398 4.00 16.75 -6.69
N GLY A 399 3.72 15.59 -6.08
CA GLY A 399 4.36 14.33 -6.46
C GLY A 399 4.04 13.95 -7.90
N SER A 400 4.89 13.14 -8.54
CA SER A 400 4.65 12.67 -9.91
C SER A 400 5.64 11.56 -10.30
N ALA A 401 5.31 10.81 -11.36
CA ALA A 401 6.26 9.89 -11.98
C ALA A 401 7.44 10.67 -12.57
N GLN A 402 8.62 10.06 -12.59
CA GLN A 402 9.85 10.63 -13.14
C GLN A 402 10.48 9.63 -14.11
N THR A 403 11.22 10.16 -15.08
CA THR A 403 12.07 9.35 -15.97
C THR A 403 13.50 9.22 -15.45
N ASP A 404 13.93 10.15 -14.61
CA ASP A 404 15.27 10.18 -14.00
C ASP A 404 15.27 11.02 -12.71
N TYR A 405 16.36 10.97 -11.95
CA TYR A 405 16.57 11.79 -10.76
C TYR A 405 16.81 13.26 -11.08
N GLU A 406 16.53 14.11 -10.10
CA GLU A 406 17.16 15.44 -10.06
C GLU A 406 18.68 15.29 -9.82
N PRO A 407 19.53 16.25 -10.24
CA PRO A 407 20.99 16.07 -10.32
C PRO A 407 21.71 15.73 -9.01
N THR A 408 21.06 15.83 -7.85
CA THR A 408 21.66 15.53 -6.56
C THR A 408 20.64 14.84 -5.67
N VAL A 409 20.73 13.51 -5.61
CA VAL A 409 20.00 12.67 -4.67
C VAL A 409 20.98 11.84 -3.83
N THR A 410 20.57 11.51 -2.61
CA THR A 410 21.25 10.55 -1.74
C THR A 410 20.43 9.27 -1.71
N VAL A 411 21.06 8.14 -2.00
CA VAL A 411 20.41 6.82 -1.87
C VAL A 411 20.32 6.47 -0.40
N HIS A 412 19.11 6.26 0.09
CA HIS A 412 18.81 5.84 1.46
C HIS A 412 18.72 4.31 1.56
N PHE A 413 18.15 3.65 0.55
CA PHE A 413 17.99 2.21 0.49
C PHE A 413 18.20 1.67 -0.93
N THR A 414 18.78 0.48 -1.04
CA THR A 414 18.91 -0.28 -2.28
C THR A 414 18.44 -1.72 -2.05
N GLY A 415 17.57 -2.18 -2.93
CA GLY A 415 16.87 -3.45 -2.86
C GLY A 415 16.92 -4.27 -4.15
N GLY A 416 15.97 -5.19 -4.31
CA GLY A 416 15.92 -6.14 -5.43
C GLY A 416 17.21 -6.95 -5.58
N SER A 417 17.72 -7.08 -6.81
CA SER A 417 19.00 -7.74 -7.12
C SER A 417 20.23 -7.05 -6.51
N SER A 418 20.08 -5.80 -6.10
CA SER A 418 21.15 -4.99 -5.50
C SER A 418 21.07 -4.95 -3.96
N THR A 419 20.17 -5.75 -3.36
CA THR A 419 20.10 -5.90 -1.89
C THR A 419 21.45 -6.37 -1.35
N GLN A 420 21.93 -5.73 -0.28
CA GLN A 420 23.19 -6.13 0.34
C GLN A 420 23.03 -7.44 1.14
N GLU A 421 23.87 -8.42 0.84
CA GLU A 421 23.96 -9.64 1.63
C GLU A 421 24.66 -9.39 2.97
N ARG A 422 24.13 -9.97 4.05
CA ARG A 422 24.65 -9.75 5.41
C ARG A 422 24.28 -10.90 6.35
N PRO A 423 25.07 -11.16 7.40
CA PRO A 423 24.65 -12.09 8.44
C PRO A 423 23.48 -11.47 9.23
N SER A 424 22.42 -12.25 9.49
CA SER A 424 21.27 -11.83 10.30
C SER A 424 21.34 -12.37 11.72
N SER A 425 21.82 -13.59 11.91
CA SER A 425 22.00 -14.17 13.24
C SER A 425 23.08 -15.23 13.26
N ILE A 426 23.64 -15.44 14.45
CA ILE A 426 24.59 -16.50 14.73
C ILE A 426 24.18 -17.18 16.05
N SER A 427 24.11 -18.50 16.03
CA SER A 427 23.87 -19.30 17.23
C SER A 427 24.78 -20.52 17.24
N HIS A 428 24.99 -21.12 18.40
CA HIS A 428 25.80 -22.34 18.51
C HIS A 428 25.03 -23.39 19.30
N ALA A 429 25.16 -24.64 18.87
CA ALA A 429 24.64 -25.80 19.57
C ALA A 429 25.72 -26.89 19.57
N ALA A 430 26.25 -27.21 20.75
CA ALA A 430 27.38 -28.13 20.91
C ALA A 430 28.59 -27.76 20.03
N GLU A 431 28.96 -28.61 19.08
CA GLU A 431 30.05 -28.40 18.12
C GLU A 431 29.56 -27.84 16.77
N THR A 432 28.34 -27.31 16.68
CA THR A 432 27.79 -26.73 15.44
C THR A 432 27.48 -25.25 15.60
N LEU A 433 27.99 -24.44 14.67
CA LEU A 433 27.66 -23.04 14.49
C LEU A 433 26.57 -22.91 13.43
N MET A 434 25.47 -22.25 13.80
CA MET A 434 24.39 -21.90 12.88
C MET A 434 24.52 -20.42 12.51
N ILE A 435 24.69 -20.12 11.23
CA ILE A 435 24.75 -18.75 10.71
C ILE A 435 23.58 -18.56 9.75
N THR A 436 22.74 -17.57 10.00
CA THR A 436 21.70 -17.16 9.06
C THR A 436 22.19 -15.95 8.28
N TRP A 437 22.12 -16.03 6.96
CA TRP A 437 22.45 -14.95 6.04
C TRP A 437 21.19 -14.40 5.40
N LYS A 438 21.11 -13.07 5.26
CA LYS A 438 20.23 -12.42 4.29
C LYS A 438 20.87 -12.56 2.92
N VAL A 439 20.12 -13.18 2.02
CA VAL A 439 20.52 -13.47 0.64
C VAL A 439 19.41 -13.01 -0.30
N ILE A 440 19.72 -13.03 -1.59
CA ILE A 440 18.78 -12.70 -2.67
C ILE A 440 18.32 -13.99 -3.33
N GLU A 441 17.02 -14.14 -3.54
CA GLU A 441 16.45 -15.23 -4.32
C GLU A 441 16.99 -15.22 -5.76
N GLY A 442 17.28 -16.40 -6.30
CA GLY A 442 17.87 -16.57 -7.63
C GLY A 442 19.39 -16.37 -7.67
N ALA A 443 20.03 -15.96 -6.58
CA ALA A 443 21.48 -15.87 -6.51
C ALA A 443 22.12 -17.20 -6.10
N THR A 444 23.33 -17.46 -6.61
CA THR A 444 24.15 -18.62 -6.25
C THR A 444 25.33 -18.14 -5.39
N TYR A 445 25.54 -18.81 -4.26
CA TYR A 445 26.57 -18.44 -3.28
C TYR A 445 27.58 -19.56 -3.06
N ARG A 446 28.84 -19.16 -2.89
CA ARG A 446 29.90 -19.98 -2.30
C ARG A 446 30.23 -19.44 -0.92
N MET A 447 30.52 -20.34 0.02
CA MET A 447 31.01 -19.95 1.33
C MET A 447 32.52 -19.96 1.38
N GLU A 448 33.08 -18.97 2.08
CA GLU A 448 34.50 -18.87 2.32
C GLU A 448 34.79 -18.69 3.81
N THR A 449 35.95 -19.18 4.24
CA THR A 449 36.45 -19.04 5.61
C THR A 449 37.83 -18.41 5.60
N SER A 450 38.15 -17.75 6.70
CA SER A 450 39.44 -17.10 6.92
C SER A 450 39.86 -17.24 8.39
N THR A 451 41.16 -17.16 8.65
CA THR A 451 41.71 -17.08 10.01
C THR A 451 42.27 -15.70 10.35
N ASP A 452 42.33 -14.79 9.37
CA ASP A 452 43.00 -13.48 9.46
C ASP A 452 42.17 -12.31 8.88
N LEU A 453 41.00 -12.57 8.27
CA LEU A 453 40.17 -11.65 7.49
C LEU A 453 40.77 -11.18 6.16
N GLU A 454 41.97 -11.65 5.81
CA GLU A 454 42.71 -11.24 4.61
C GLU A 454 42.68 -12.34 3.55
N SER A 455 43.08 -13.55 3.93
CA SER A 455 43.11 -14.74 3.06
C SER A 455 41.83 -15.54 3.24
N TRP A 456 41.13 -15.79 2.13
CA TRP A 456 39.84 -16.47 2.13
C TRP A 456 39.88 -17.70 1.24
N ASP A 457 39.60 -18.86 1.83
CA ASP A 457 39.51 -20.13 1.14
C ASP A 457 38.05 -20.61 1.10
N PRO A 458 37.61 -21.32 0.05
CA PRO A 458 36.31 -21.98 0.05
C PRO A 458 36.18 -22.88 1.29
N LEU A 459 35.08 -22.77 2.04
CA LEU A 459 34.84 -23.70 3.16
C LEU A 459 34.62 -25.13 2.62
N ASN A 460 33.97 -25.23 1.46
CA ASN A 460 33.77 -26.44 0.69
C ASN A 460 33.41 -26.05 -0.77
N ASP A 461 33.30 -27.05 -1.65
CA ASP A 461 32.92 -26.86 -3.06
C ASP A 461 31.39 -26.81 -3.29
N VAL A 462 30.58 -26.73 -2.23
CA VAL A 462 29.13 -26.74 -2.35
C VAL A 462 28.63 -25.32 -2.64
N MET A 463 27.98 -25.18 -3.79
CA MET A 463 27.26 -23.97 -4.17
C MET A 463 25.84 -24.02 -3.61
N HIS A 464 25.35 -22.90 -3.10
CA HIS A 464 23.98 -22.76 -2.63
C HIS A 464 23.18 -21.84 -3.56
N LYS A 465 22.11 -22.37 -4.16
CA LYS A 465 21.12 -21.58 -4.89
C LYS A 465 20.04 -21.10 -3.93
N ALA A 466 19.94 -19.80 -3.72
CA ALA A 466 18.93 -19.24 -2.83
C ALA A 466 17.56 -19.25 -3.49
N THR A 467 16.58 -19.86 -2.82
CA THR A 467 15.15 -19.88 -3.20
C THR A 467 14.30 -18.99 -2.32
N SER A 468 14.93 -18.25 -1.39
CA SER A 468 14.29 -17.30 -0.48
C SER A 468 15.29 -16.20 -0.10
N THR A 469 14.86 -15.25 0.75
CA THR A 469 15.72 -14.16 1.23
C THR A 469 16.60 -14.54 2.43
N GLU A 470 16.51 -15.78 2.91
CA GLU A 470 17.33 -16.27 4.02
C GLU A 470 17.99 -17.61 3.71
N TRP A 471 19.24 -17.73 4.13
CA TRP A 471 19.98 -18.99 4.08
C TRP A 471 20.55 -19.31 5.45
N ILE A 472 20.06 -20.40 6.05
CA ILE A 472 20.60 -20.95 7.30
C ILE A 472 21.66 -21.99 6.96
N MET A 473 22.80 -21.84 7.61
CA MET A 473 23.96 -22.68 7.42
C MET A 473 24.41 -23.28 8.74
N ALA A 474 24.76 -24.57 8.70
CA ALA A 474 25.37 -25.29 9.81
C ALA A 474 26.86 -25.57 9.49
N VAL A 475 27.75 -25.13 10.37
CA VAL A 475 29.20 -25.39 10.27
C VAL A 475 29.66 -26.12 11.52
N THR A 476 30.32 -27.27 11.36
CA THR A 476 30.98 -27.92 12.50
C THR A 476 32.12 -27.04 13.00
N ALA A 477 32.01 -26.53 14.21
CA ALA A 477 33.02 -25.73 14.88
C ALA A 477 34.31 -26.57 15.03
N PRO A 478 35.43 -26.19 14.38
CA PRO A 478 36.67 -26.95 14.52
C PRO A 478 37.15 -26.93 15.97
N LYS A 479 37.69 -28.06 16.46
CA LYS A 479 38.32 -28.12 17.78
C LYS A 479 39.47 -27.11 17.85
N GLY A 480 39.29 -26.05 18.63
CA GLY A 480 40.34 -25.09 18.96
C GLY A 480 40.21 -23.70 18.35
N LEU A 481 39.00 -23.19 18.08
CA LEU A 481 38.70 -21.82 17.61
C LEU A 481 39.64 -20.75 18.20
N ARG A 482 40.74 -20.50 17.51
CA ARG A 482 41.47 -19.23 17.49
C ARG A 482 40.94 -18.53 16.24
N SER A 483 40.06 -17.56 16.43
CA SER A 483 39.55 -16.61 15.43
C SER A 483 39.30 -17.19 14.02
N GLN A 484 38.13 -17.81 13.80
CA GLN A 484 37.68 -18.19 12.46
C GLN A 484 36.57 -17.25 11.98
N PHE A 485 36.67 -16.82 10.74
CA PHE A 485 35.74 -15.90 10.08
C PHE A 485 35.06 -16.61 8.92
N PHE A 486 33.83 -16.17 8.62
CA PHE A 486 33.00 -16.71 7.54
C PHE A 486 32.43 -15.57 6.72
N ARG A 487 32.36 -15.77 5.40
CA ARG A 487 31.64 -14.90 4.49
C ARG A 487 30.95 -15.73 3.41
N ILE A 488 29.99 -15.11 2.74
CA ILE A 488 29.40 -15.63 1.51
C ILE A 488 29.88 -14.78 0.33
N LEU A 489 30.13 -15.44 -0.80
CA LEU A 489 30.46 -14.83 -2.06
C LEU A 489 29.33 -15.15 -3.04
N ARG A 490 28.62 -14.13 -3.53
CA ARG A 490 27.69 -14.28 -4.65
C ARG A 490 28.48 -14.51 -5.93
N THR A 491 28.34 -15.68 -6.52
CA THR A 491 29.09 -16.07 -7.74
C THR A 491 28.27 -15.93 -9.00
N ASP A 492 26.94 -15.95 -8.89
CA ASP A 492 26.02 -15.91 -10.03
C ASP A 492 24.65 -15.38 -9.59
N LEU A 493 23.85 -14.93 -10.56
CA LEU A 493 22.48 -14.45 -10.38
C LEU A 493 21.64 -14.86 -11.59
N ASP A 494 20.48 -15.47 -11.34
CA ASP A 494 19.58 -15.87 -12.43
C ASP A 494 19.13 -14.67 -13.27
N PRO A 495 18.85 -14.90 -14.56
CA PRO A 495 18.16 -13.91 -15.38
C PRO A 495 16.86 -13.48 -14.72
N HIS A 496 16.68 -12.17 -14.62
CA HIS A 496 15.50 -11.53 -14.07
C HIS A 496 15.16 -10.31 -14.93
N ASP A 497 13.98 -9.76 -14.72
CA ASP A 497 13.55 -8.53 -15.40
C ASP A 497 14.36 -7.33 -14.89
N GLU A 498 15.17 -6.76 -15.78
CA GLU A 498 16.03 -5.60 -15.55
C GLU A 498 15.47 -4.32 -16.19
N SER A 499 14.15 -4.26 -16.43
CA SER A 499 13.50 -3.08 -17.01
C SER A 499 13.92 -1.80 -16.26
N PRO A 500 14.43 -0.77 -16.97
CA PRO A 500 14.99 0.40 -16.32
C PRO A 500 13.89 1.22 -15.64
N PHE A 501 14.07 1.51 -14.34
CA PHE A 501 13.11 2.34 -13.60
C PHE A 501 13.00 3.75 -14.20
N GLY A 502 11.77 4.25 -14.29
CA GLY A 502 11.43 5.49 -15.00
C GLY A 502 11.09 5.32 -16.48
N SER A 503 11.18 4.08 -17.01
CA SER A 503 10.73 3.76 -18.37
C SER A 503 9.22 3.50 -18.47
N GLY A 504 8.58 3.12 -17.36
CA GLY A 504 7.14 2.93 -17.30
C GLY A 504 6.38 4.22 -17.05
N ASN A 505 5.26 4.39 -17.74
CA ASN A 505 4.39 5.55 -17.58
C ASN A 505 3.31 5.23 -16.52
N THR A 506 3.48 5.68 -15.28
CA THR A 506 2.47 5.51 -14.21
C THR A 506 1.61 6.73 -13.93
N ASP A 507 1.86 7.87 -14.57
CA ASP A 507 0.93 9.01 -14.49
C ASP A 507 -0.29 8.84 -15.42
N GLY A 508 -0.32 7.78 -16.24
CA GLY A 508 -1.45 7.43 -17.09
C GLY A 508 -2.41 6.48 -16.38
N GLY A 509 -3.63 6.94 -16.09
CA GLY A 509 -4.75 6.06 -15.73
C GLY A 509 -4.98 4.98 -16.80
N PRO A 510 -5.81 3.96 -16.50
CA PRO A 510 -6.01 2.79 -17.36
C PRO A 510 -6.19 3.21 -18.82
N GLY A 511 -5.22 2.85 -19.65
CA GLY A 511 -5.35 2.87 -21.10
C GLY A 511 -6.32 1.78 -21.54
N GLY A 512 -7.60 1.91 -21.19
CA GLY A 512 -8.62 1.57 -22.15
C GLY A 512 -8.48 2.59 -23.27
N ASN A 513 -8.29 2.15 -24.51
CA ASN A 513 -8.54 3.04 -25.65
C ASN A 513 -9.87 3.76 -25.36
N PRO A 514 -9.94 5.10 -25.41
CA PRO A 514 -11.24 5.73 -25.45
C PRO A 514 -11.95 5.07 -26.64
N PRO A 515 -13.17 4.53 -26.48
CA PRO A 515 -13.99 4.26 -27.64
C PRO A 515 -13.94 5.55 -28.46
N THR A 516 -13.71 5.45 -29.76
CA THR A 516 -13.59 6.57 -30.68
C THR A 516 -14.89 7.39 -30.85
N GLY A 517 -15.78 7.38 -29.86
CA GLY A 517 -16.83 8.36 -29.63
C GLY A 517 -16.36 9.47 -28.67
N PRO A 518 -17.15 10.52 -28.45
CA PRO A 518 -16.79 11.62 -27.56
C PRO A 518 -16.76 11.09 -26.11
N GLY A 519 -15.59 10.58 -25.69
CA GLY A 519 -15.36 10.08 -24.35
C GLY A 519 -15.55 11.20 -23.33
N GLY A 520 -16.63 11.10 -22.56
CA GLY A 520 -16.83 11.88 -21.35
C GLY A 520 -15.89 11.40 -20.26
N GLY A 521 -14.59 11.72 -20.36
CA GLY A 521 -13.79 11.87 -19.16
C GLY A 521 -14.51 12.85 -18.23
N ARG A 522 -14.40 12.66 -16.90
CA ARG A 522 -14.89 13.62 -15.90
C ARG A 522 -14.58 15.02 -16.43
N PRO A 523 -15.59 15.85 -16.78
CA PRO A 523 -15.32 17.12 -17.42
C PRO A 523 -14.34 17.88 -16.51
N PRO A 524 -13.32 18.57 -17.06
CA PRO A 524 -12.47 19.42 -16.25
C PRO A 524 -13.41 20.33 -15.47
N ARG A 525 -13.41 20.18 -14.15
CA ARG A 525 -14.25 20.97 -13.25
C ARG A 525 -13.76 22.40 -13.43
N ARG A 526 -14.53 23.19 -14.19
CA ARG A 526 -14.18 24.57 -14.54
C ARG A 526 -13.87 25.35 -13.26
N PRO A 527 -12.92 26.30 -13.33
CA PRO A 527 -12.41 27.02 -12.16
C PRO A 527 -13.50 27.68 -11.31
#